data_AF-A0A940BVT4-F1
#
_entry.id   AF-A0A940BVT4-F1
#
_cell.length_a   1.000
_cell.length_b   1.000
_cell.length_c   1.000
_cell.angle_alpha   90.00
_cell.angle_beta   90.00
_cell.angle_gamma   90.00
#
_symmetry.space_group_name_H-M   'P 1'
#
loop_
_entity.id
_entity.type
_entity.pdbx_description
1 polymer ?
#
loop_
_entity_poly.entity_id
_entity_poly.type
_entity_poly.pdbx_seq_one_letter_code
_entity_poly.pdbx_strand_id
1 'polypeptide(L)'
;MIWMREMISSSANPKATVIWIRVLDDMRRISLNNVISKLGIMLLAMVLFAALSSNTVYAEGEDDDSNPYKPDETGFVDYTGDVDIYTGEPVFGDDDDDIVTGYISMKDGSVYDPSSGFFIYPLTDGTLSCSVCDDMVVTGSVSLSKTGEANVALYRDGKRQDGLPEFVDTPGNYVVLTWDNESEEQLLTFQIVSKVTGRLTQYILPNGFAVKDVTLNGELMKNSFGSVDMTKEGYYEIVYRCNATGVDYYLNVTTDHTPPNVTFEGLDENSRAKGPVTVRGLTEDDSILILLNDDQTVNLDYKSQLTESGRYHVTVMDSAGNAVTRDFLIMIYLNVKGVVFLSIIVVIIIGVLVALYISRKRLRVR
;
A
#
# COMPACT_ATOMS: atom_id res chain seq x y z
N MET A 1 35.11 -1.78 24.94
CA MET A 1 34.99 -0.35 25.29
C MET A 1 35.99 0.52 24.51
N ILE A 2 36.15 0.28 23.20
CA ILE A 2 36.96 1.10 22.28
C ILE A 2 36.23 1.33 20.94
N TRP A 3 35.23 0.49 20.61
CA TRP A 3 34.42 0.64 19.39
C TRP A 3 33.28 1.67 19.44
N MET A 4 33.12 2.40 20.55
CA MET A 4 32.02 3.38 20.71
C MET A 4 32.49 4.84 20.63
N ARG A 5 33.76 5.07 20.29
CA ARG A 5 34.37 6.42 20.23
C ARG A 5 34.44 7.02 18.83
N GLU A 6 34.22 6.24 17.77
CA GLU A 6 34.30 6.76 16.39
C GLU A 6 32.97 7.21 15.78
N MET A 7 31.83 6.98 16.44
CA MET A 7 30.53 7.41 15.92
C MET A 7 30.13 8.86 16.29
N ILE A 8 31.03 9.64 16.92
CA ILE A 8 30.75 11.02 17.38
C ILE A 8 31.50 12.08 16.54
N SER A 9 32.04 11.72 15.37
CA SER A 9 32.78 12.68 14.50
C SER A 9 32.02 13.16 13.26
N SER A 10 30.74 12.78 13.05
CA SER A 10 30.02 13.09 11.80
C SER A 10 28.57 13.54 12.03
N SER A 11 28.36 14.53 12.89
CA SER A 11 27.05 15.18 13.02
C SER A 11 27.21 16.66 13.34
N ALA A 12 26.92 17.48 12.33
CA ALA A 12 26.88 18.93 12.38
C ALA A 12 25.53 19.41 12.95
N ASN A 13 25.29 19.21 14.25
CA ASN A 13 24.18 19.89 14.93
C ASN A 13 24.47 20.12 16.43
N PRO A 14 24.76 21.37 16.87
CA PRO A 14 25.19 21.66 18.24
C PRO A 14 24.09 21.57 19.32
N LYS A 15 22.87 21.14 18.98
CA LYS A 15 21.78 20.94 19.97
C LYS A 15 21.62 19.49 20.46
N ALA A 16 22.26 18.50 19.83
CA ALA A 16 22.16 17.10 20.25
C ALA A 16 23.18 16.71 21.35
N THR A 17 24.26 17.46 21.50
CA THR A 17 25.34 17.15 22.46
C THR A 17 25.03 17.56 23.90
N VAL A 18 24.07 18.47 24.11
CA VAL A 18 23.74 19.01 25.45
C VAL A 18 22.78 18.10 26.24
N ILE A 19 22.00 17.26 25.54
CA ILE A 19 21.01 16.39 26.18
C ILE A 19 21.67 15.13 26.78
N TRP A 20 22.72 14.60 26.14
CA TRP A 20 23.42 13.40 26.60
C TRP A 20 24.36 13.62 27.79
N ILE A 21 24.85 14.86 28.00
CA ILE A 21 25.69 15.19 29.17
C ILE A 21 24.85 15.34 30.44
N ARG A 22 23.56 15.72 30.35
CA ARG A 22 22.65 15.80 31.51
C ARG A 22 22.18 14.44 32.03
N VAL A 23 21.94 13.48 31.13
CA VAL A 23 21.49 12.13 31.52
C VAL A 23 22.59 11.33 32.23
N LEU A 24 23.87 11.55 31.86
CA LEU A 24 25.01 10.88 32.49
C LEU A 24 25.40 11.46 33.86
N ASP A 25 25.04 12.71 34.16
CA ASP A 25 25.30 13.35 35.46
C ASP A 25 24.21 13.01 36.49
N ASP A 26 22.96 12.80 36.05
CA ASP A 26 21.86 12.35 36.92
C ASP A 26 21.98 10.87 37.34
N MET A 27 22.62 10.02 36.53
CA MET A 27 22.88 8.63 36.92
C MET A 27 24.01 8.45 37.95
N ARG A 28 24.79 9.50 38.24
CA ARG A 28 25.85 9.48 39.27
C ARG A 28 25.39 9.95 40.65
N ARG A 29 24.14 10.39 40.81
CA ARG A 29 23.63 11.02 42.06
C ARG A 29 22.46 10.29 42.74
N ILE A 30 22.19 9.03 42.43
CA ILE A 30 21.26 8.22 43.23
C ILE A 30 22.03 7.49 44.34
N SER A 31 21.76 7.97 45.55
CA SER A 31 22.38 7.70 46.84
C SER A 31 22.25 6.26 47.34
N LEU A 32 23.31 5.84 48.02
CA LEU A 32 23.65 4.51 48.57
C LEU A 32 22.78 4.00 49.75
N ASN A 33 21.59 4.54 50.00
CA ASN A 33 20.90 4.32 51.30
C ASN A 33 19.70 3.36 51.33
N ASN A 34 19.43 2.55 50.29
CA ASN A 34 18.27 1.64 50.30
C ASN A 34 18.55 0.17 49.92
N VAL A 35 19.78 -0.30 50.10
CA VAL A 35 20.16 -1.70 49.77
C VAL A 35 19.96 -2.68 50.95
N ILE A 36 19.71 -2.21 52.17
CA ILE A 36 19.63 -3.08 53.36
C ILE A 36 18.20 -3.60 53.65
N SER A 37 17.13 -3.04 53.07
CA SER A 37 15.76 -3.51 53.33
C SER A 37 15.24 -4.58 52.36
N LYS A 38 15.95 -4.85 51.25
CA LYS A 38 15.51 -5.86 50.26
C LYS A 38 16.21 -7.23 50.36
N LEU A 39 17.29 -7.35 51.13
CA LEU A 39 17.90 -8.65 51.43
C LEU A 39 17.16 -9.45 52.53
N GLY A 40 16.37 -8.79 53.38
CA GLY A 40 15.61 -9.45 54.45
C GLY A 40 14.29 -10.10 54.00
N ILE A 41 13.74 -9.69 52.87
CA ILE A 41 12.44 -10.20 52.36
C ILE A 41 12.63 -11.38 51.41
N MET A 42 13.80 -11.48 50.77
CA MET A 42 14.10 -12.57 49.82
C MET A 42 14.50 -13.88 50.50
N LEU A 43 14.95 -13.85 51.77
CA LEU A 43 15.32 -15.05 52.54
C LEU A 43 14.11 -15.72 53.24
N LEU A 44 12.96 -15.05 53.34
CA LEU A 44 11.75 -15.59 53.96
C LEU A 44 10.85 -16.36 52.96
N ALA A 45 11.00 -16.11 51.66
CA ALA A 45 10.24 -16.79 50.60
C ALA A 45 10.83 -18.16 50.21
N MET A 46 12.10 -18.44 50.53
CA MET A 46 12.76 -19.71 50.18
C MET A 46 12.57 -20.84 51.20
N VAL A 47 12.00 -20.55 52.39
CA VAL A 47 11.76 -21.56 53.43
C VAL A 47 10.30 -22.08 53.41
N LEU A 48 9.40 -21.46 52.66
CA LEU A 48 8.00 -21.90 52.56
C LEU A 48 7.70 -22.90 51.42
N PHE A 49 8.68 -23.25 50.59
CA PHE A 49 8.48 -24.15 49.43
C PHE A 49 8.99 -25.59 49.63
N ALA A 50 9.47 -25.95 50.83
CA ALA A 50 10.06 -27.26 51.13
C ALA A 50 9.28 -28.11 52.15
N ALA A 51 8.04 -27.74 52.47
CA ALA A 51 7.19 -28.53 53.36
C ALA A 51 5.76 -28.57 52.84
N LEU A 52 5.51 -29.43 51.84
CA LEU A 52 4.21 -30.04 51.52
C LEU A 52 4.44 -31.14 50.46
N SER A 53 5.23 -32.14 50.83
CA SER A 53 5.26 -33.44 50.16
C SER A 53 4.52 -34.43 51.04
N SER A 54 3.30 -34.82 50.66
CA SER A 54 2.69 -36.15 50.82
C SER A 54 1.16 -36.02 50.88
N ASN A 55 0.48 -36.45 49.82
CA ASN A 55 -0.74 -37.26 49.88
C ASN A 55 -1.12 -37.69 48.46
N THR A 56 -0.73 -38.91 48.11
CA THR A 56 -1.36 -39.68 47.04
C THR A 56 -2.71 -40.18 47.56
N VAL A 57 -3.80 -39.66 47.01
CA VAL A 57 -5.13 -40.25 47.12
C VAL A 57 -5.44 -40.87 45.76
N TYR A 58 -5.61 -42.18 45.73
CA TYR A 58 -6.23 -42.87 44.60
C TYR A 58 -7.69 -42.44 44.54
N ALA A 59 -8.08 -41.76 43.45
CA ALA A 59 -9.48 -41.65 43.07
C ALA A 59 -9.78 -42.81 42.11
N GLU A 60 -10.73 -43.66 42.50
CA GLU A 60 -11.37 -44.61 41.60
C GLU A 60 -12.06 -43.83 40.47
N GLY A 61 -11.83 -44.24 39.23
CA GLY A 61 -12.45 -43.63 38.06
C GLY A 61 -13.94 -43.91 38.04
N GLU A 62 -14.72 -42.86 37.80
CA GLU A 62 -16.10 -42.98 37.33
C GLU A 62 -16.05 -43.40 35.85
N ASP A 63 -16.76 -44.49 35.54
CA ASP A 63 -16.94 -45.00 34.18
C ASP A 63 -17.76 -43.99 33.35
N ASP A 64 -17.07 -43.18 32.55
CA ASP A 64 -17.68 -42.36 31.50
C ASP A 64 -17.92 -43.23 30.25
N ASP A 65 -19.16 -43.68 30.07
CA ASP A 65 -19.61 -44.62 29.03
C ASP A 65 -19.74 -43.96 27.63
N SER A 66 -19.04 -42.84 27.41
CA SER A 66 -19.04 -42.07 26.15
C SER A 66 -17.79 -42.27 25.29
N ASN A 67 -16.77 -43.01 25.76
CA ASN A 67 -15.56 -43.24 24.97
C ASN A 67 -15.81 -44.24 23.82
N PRO A 68 -15.74 -43.84 22.53
CA PRO A 68 -15.90 -44.76 21.40
C PRO A 68 -14.74 -45.76 21.27
N TYR A 69 -13.69 -45.58 22.08
CA TYR A 69 -12.52 -46.46 22.13
C TYR A 69 -12.76 -47.66 23.07
N LYS A 70 -13.56 -48.64 22.62
CA LYS A 70 -13.57 -49.98 23.22
C LYS A 70 -12.83 -50.93 22.28
N PRO A 71 -11.61 -51.41 22.62
CA PRO A 71 -10.92 -52.42 21.83
C PRO A 71 -11.77 -53.67 21.71
N ASP A 72 -11.80 -54.24 20.50
CA ASP A 72 -12.45 -55.53 20.29
C ASP A 72 -11.67 -56.65 21.00
N GLU A 73 -12.22 -57.88 21.00
CA GLU A 73 -11.59 -59.04 21.64
C GLU A 73 -10.19 -59.39 21.07
N THR A 74 -9.78 -58.76 19.97
CA THR A 74 -8.46 -58.94 19.35
C THR A 74 -7.44 -57.88 19.76
N GLY A 75 -7.87 -56.85 20.50
CA GLY A 75 -7.02 -55.74 20.93
C GLY A 75 -6.71 -54.72 19.84
N PHE A 76 -7.42 -54.77 18.71
CA PHE A 76 -7.30 -53.80 17.62
C PHE A 76 -8.50 -52.85 17.65
N VAL A 77 -8.23 -51.56 17.43
CA VAL A 77 -9.26 -50.53 17.25
C VAL A 77 -9.17 -50.06 15.80
N ASP A 78 -10.25 -50.26 15.04
CA ASP A 78 -10.37 -49.78 13.65
C ASP A 78 -10.71 -48.28 13.69
N TYR A 79 -9.67 -47.45 13.73
CA TYR A 79 -9.80 -46.00 13.74
C TYR A 79 -9.53 -45.44 12.34
N THR A 80 -10.49 -44.68 11.81
CA THR A 80 -10.44 -44.11 10.45
C THR A 80 -10.27 -42.58 10.43
N GLY A 81 -9.91 -41.95 11.55
CA GLY A 81 -9.70 -40.51 11.65
C GLY A 81 -8.23 -40.08 11.51
N ASP A 82 -8.00 -38.77 11.57
CA ASP A 82 -6.65 -38.21 11.53
C ASP A 82 -5.87 -38.58 12.80
N VAL A 83 -4.59 -38.93 12.64
CA VAL A 83 -3.70 -39.31 13.74
C VAL A 83 -2.61 -38.26 13.86
N ASP A 84 -2.33 -37.82 15.09
CA ASP A 84 -1.23 -36.90 15.34
C ASP A 84 0.10 -37.59 14.98
N ILE A 85 0.85 -37.00 14.04
CA ILE A 85 2.08 -37.59 13.51
C ILE A 85 3.24 -37.66 14.53
N TYR A 86 3.16 -36.91 15.64
CA TYR A 86 4.18 -36.88 16.68
C TYR A 86 3.85 -37.80 17.86
N THR A 87 2.57 -37.97 18.19
CA THR A 87 2.15 -38.80 19.35
C THR A 87 1.60 -40.16 18.94
N GLY A 88 1.10 -40.31 17.71
CA GLY A 88 0.44 -41.52 17.24
C GLY A 88 -0.96 -41.73 17.83
N GLU A 89 -1.50 -40.72 18.53
CA GLU A 89 -2.83 -40.75 19.11
C GLU A 89 -3.86 -40.20 18.13
N PRO A 90 -5.11 -40.74 18.13
CA PRO A 90 -6.19 -40.20 17.32
C PRO A 90 -6.45 -38.74 17.68
N VAL A 91 -6.58 -37.88 16.67
CA VAL A 91 -6.99 -36.49 16.85
C VAL A 91 -8.50 -36.51 17.00
N PHE A 92 -8.98 -36.32 18.22
CA PHE A 92 -10.37 -35.95 18.44
C PHE A 92 -10.50 -34.49 18.02
N GLY A 93 -10.90 -34.26 16.77
CA GLY A 93 -11.55 -33.02 16.44
C GLY A 93 -12.82 -32.95 17.28
N ASP A 94 -13.05 -31.84 17.96
CA ASP A 94 -14.37 -31.51 18.47
C ASP A 94 -15.27 -31.35 17.23
N ASP A 95 -15.76 -32.46 16.69
CA ASP A 95 -16.86 -32.52 15.73
C ASP A 95 -18.15 -32.24 16.52
N ASP A 96 -18.21 -31.06 17.12
CA ASP A 96 -19.48 -30.41 17.41
C ASP A 96 -19.99 -29.91 16.05
N ASP A 97 -21.00 -30.61 15.52
CA ASP A 97 -21.96 -30.11 14.53
C ASP A 97 -22.75 -28.92 15.15
N ASP A 98 -22.03 -27.90 15.59
CA ASP A 98 -22.57 -26.63 16.01
C ASP A 98 -22.99 -25.87 14.75
N ILE A 99 -24.28 -25.54 14.71
CA ILE A 99 -24.84 -24.57 13.80
C ILE A 99 -23.98 -23.29 13.91
N VAL A 100 -23.09 -23.05 12.93
CA VAL A 100 -22.14 -21.92 12.90
C VAL A 100 -22.91 -20.60 13.07
N THR A 101 -23.04 -20.14 14.31
CA THR A 101 -23.73 -18.91 14.71
C THR A 101 -22.79 -17.94 15.42
N GLY A 102 -21.49 -18.14 15.35
CA GLY A 102 -20.50 -17.22 15.88
C GLY A 102 -19.30 -17.17 14.96
N TYR A 103 -19.05 -16.00 14.37
CA TYR A 103 -17.71 -15.44 14.19
C TYR A 103 -16.52 -16.41 14.01
N ILE A 104 -15.93 -16.44 12.83
CA ILE A 104 -14.79 -17.31 12.48
C ILE A 104 -13.48 -16.52 12.59
N SER A 105 -12.53 -16.96 13.42
CA SER A 105 -11.23 -16.29 13.56
C SER A 105 -10.36 -16.44 12.31
N MET A 106 -9.72 -15.34 11.90
CA MET A 106 -8.88 -15.25 10.72
C MET A 106 -7.39 -15.15 11.10
N LYS A 107 -6.51 -15.51 10.17
CA LYS A 107 -5.05 -15.48 10.40
C LYS A 107 -4.45 -14.07 10.44
N ASP A 108 -5.16 -13.08 9.93
CA ASP A 108 -4.81 -11.66 9.99
C ASP A 108 -5.20 -11.00 11.33
N GLY A 109 -5.76 -11.78 12.28
CA GLY A 109 -6.23 -11.28 13.58
C GLY A 109 -7.65 -10.73 13.54
N SER A 110 -8.29 -10.69 12.35
CA SER A 110 -9.70 -10.33 12.22
C SER A 110 -10.62 -11.52 12.54
N VAL A 111 -11.92 -11.23 12.56
CA VAL A 111 -12.99 -12.21 12.74
C VAL A 111 -13.98 -12.06 11.59
N TYR A 112 -14.29 -13.15 10.90
CA TYR A 112 -15.27 -13.17 9.84
C TYR A 112 -16.68 -13.43 10.39
N ASP A 113 -17.64 -12.60 10.02
CA ASP A 113 -19.06 -12.79 10.30
C ASP A 113 -19.78 -13.39 9.08
N PRO A 114 -20.17 -14.68 9.12
CA PRO A 114 -20.85 -15.32 7.98
C PRO A 114 -22.21 -14.72 7.65
N SER A 115 -22.86 -14.04 8.61
CA SER A 115 -24.21 -13.49 8.42
C SER A 115 -24.20 -12.19 7.59
N SER A 116 -23.17 -11.37 7.76
CA SER A 116 -22.98 -10.12 7.02
C SER A 116 -21.97 -10.25 5.88
N GLY A 117 -21.06 -11.21 5.94
CA GLY A 117 -19.94 -11.37 5.02
C GLY A 117 -18.77 -10.42 5.28
N PHE A 118 -18.72 -9.78 6.45
CA PHE A 118 -17.69 -8.80 6.81
C PHE A 118 -16.56 -9.43 7.64
N PHE A 119 -15.36 -8.90 7.46
CA PHE A 119 -14.21 -9.07 8.34
C PHE A 119 -14.21 -7.97 9.39
N ILE A 120 -14.11 -8.36 10.65
CA ILE A 120 -14.23 -7.49 11.82
C ILE A 120 -12.87 -7.42 12.51
N TYR A 121 -12.31 -6.22 12.55
CA TYR A 121 -11.04 -5.91 13.20
C TYR A 121 -11.34 -5.27 14.57
N PRO A 122 -10.88 -5.88 15.67
CA PRO A 122 -11.06 -5.31 17.00
C PRO A 122 -10.27 -4.01 17.14
N LEU A 123 -10.86 -3.01 17.78
CA LEU A 123 -10.21 -1.75 18.14
C LEU A 123 -10.17 -1.62 19.67
N THR A 124 -9.35 -0.69 20.19
CA THR A 124 -9.34 -0.38 21.63
C THR A 124 -10.72 0.01 22.16
N ASP A 125 -11.50 0.72 21.34
CA ASP A 125 -12.89 1.05 21.60
C ASP A 125 -13.74 0.88 20.33
N GLY A 126 -14.45 -0.25 20.26
CA GLY A 126 -15.32 -0.64 19.15
C GLY A 126 -14.65 -1.57 18.15
N THR A 127 -15.13 -1.53 16.91
CA THR A 127 -14.69 -2.41 15.83
C THR A 127 -14.64 -1.68 14.50
N LEU A 128 -13.81 -2.17 13.59
CA LEU A 128 -13.89 -1.84 12.17
C LEU A 128 -14.41 -3.09 11.42
N SER A 129 -15.52 -2.96 10.72
CA SER A 129 -16.04 -3.97 9.81
C SER A 129 -15.70 -3.60 8.38
N CYS A 130 -15.13 -4.54 7.61
CA CYS A 130 -14.75 -4.36 6.21
C CYS A 130 -15.27 -5.52 5.34
N SER A 131 -15.69 -5.26 4.10
CA SER A 131 -16.12 -6.32 3.18
C SER A 131 -14.97 -7.14 2.59
N VAL A 132 -13.72 -6.76 2.87
CA VAL A 132 -12.50 -7.43 2.42
C VAL A 132 -11.54 -7.67 3.60
N CYS A 133 -10.72 -8.71 3.50
CA CYS A 133 -9.66 -8.97 4.48
C CYS A 133 -8.35 -8.28 4.08
N ASP A 134 -7.34 -8.40 4.95
CA ASP A 134 -5.99 -7.91 4.67
C ASP A 134 -5.42 -8.54 3.39
N ASP A 135 -4.62 -7.78 2.65
CA ASP A 135 -3.98 -8.11 1.36
C ASP A 135 -4.94 -8.46 0.19
N MET A 136 -6.26 -8.31 0.36
CA MET A 136 -7.21 -8.70 -0.68
C MET A 136 -7.21 -7.72 -1.87
N VAL A 137 -7.25 -8.27 -3.09
CA VAL A 137 -7.39 -7.51 -4.34
C VAL A 137 -8.80 -7.68 -4.89
N VAL A 138 -9.49 -6.58 -5.19
CA VAL A 138 -10.86 -6.57 -5.71
C VAL A 138 -11.03 -5.61 -6.90
N THR A 139 -12.04 -5.85 -7.72
CA THR A 139 -12.45 -4.93 -8.82
C THR A 139 -13.69 -4.11 -8.50
N GLY A 140 -14.30 -4.36 -7.33
CA GLY A 140 -15.56 -3.77 -6.91
C GLY A 140 -15.39 -2.83 -5.72
N SER A 141 -16.52 -2.25 -5.30
CA SER A 141 -16.57 -1.41 -4.11
C SER A 141 -16.27 -2.21 -2.85
N VAL A 142 -15.57 -1.57 -1.92
CA VAL A 142 -15.29 -2.08 -0.56
C VAL A 142 -16.12 -1.28 0.43
N SER A 143 -16.81 -1.99 1.32
CA SER A 143 -17.64 -1.41 2.37
C SER A 143 -16.85 -1.35 3.67
N LEU A 144 -16.89 -0.22 4.36
CA LEU A 144 -16.26 -0.01 5.66
C LEU A 144 -17.26 0.57 6.65
N SER A 145 -17.22 0.10 7.89
CA SER A 145 -18.02 0.67 8.98
C SER A 145 -17.25 0.60 10.29
N LYS A 146 -17.36 1.64 11.12
CA LYS A 146 -16.71 1.72 12.43
C LYS A 146 -17.75 1.88 13.53
N THR A 147 -17.56 1.13 14.61
CA THR A 147 -18.26 1.32 15.88
C THR A 147 -17.29 1.85 16.95
N GLY A 148 -17.81 2.46 18.02
CA GLY A 148 -16.99 3.03 19.10
C GLY A 148 -16.25 4.32 18.74
N GLU A 149 -15.42 4.82 19.65
CA GLU A 149 -14.73 6.11 19.52
C GLU A 149 -13.26 5.98 19.10
N ALA A 150 -12.76 4.78 18.81
CA ALA A 150 -11.38 4.58 18.36
C ALA A 150 -11.03 5.41 17.10
N ASN A 151 -9.78 5.88 17.04
CA ASN A 151 -9.28 6.63 15.90
C ASN A 151 -9.02 5.68 14.72
N VAL A 152 -9.54 6.02 13.55
CA VAL A 152 -9.27 5.26 12.32
C VAL A 152 -9.01 6.24 11.18
N ALA A 153 -8.01 5.95 10.35
CA ALA A 153 -7.73 6.68 9.13
C ALA A 153 -7.57 5.73 7.95
N LEU A 154 -8.18 6.12 6.83
CA LEU A 154 -8.00 5.46 5.54
C LEU A 154 -7.00 6.27 4.70
N TYR A 155 -6.04 5.59 4.09
CA TYR A 155 -5.13 6.15 3.11
C TYR A 155 -5.38 5.49 1.76
N ARG A 156 -5.32 6.28 0.67
CA ARG A 156 -5.31 5.79 -0.71
C ARG A 156 -4.04 6.29 -1.39
N ASP A 157 -3.23 5.37 -1.88
CA ASP A 157 -1.95 5.65 -2.55
C ASP A 157 -1.06 6.62 -1.73
N GLY A 158 -1.00 6.40 -0.41
CA GLY A 158 -0.23 7.21 0.54
C GLY A 158 -0.87 8.55 0.94
N LYS A 159 -2.04 8.90 0.40
CA LYS A 159 -2.78 10.13 0.76
C LYS A 159 -3.93 9.81 1.71
N ARG A 160 -3.94 10.46 2.87
CA ARG A 160 -5.01 10.36 3.86
C ARG A 160 -6.34 10.82 3.25
N GLN A 161 -7.40 10.05 3.48
CA GLN A 161 -8.76 10.41 3.10
C GLN A 161 -9.43 11.24 4.19
N ASP A 162 -10.40 12.06 3.80
CA ASP A 162 -11.21 12.85 4.72
C ASP A 162 -12.23 11.93 5.44
N GLY A 163 -11.89 11.55 6.67
CA GLY A 163 -12.70 10.64 7.47
C GLY A 163 -12.64 9.18 7.01
N LEU A 164 -13.59 8.37 7.50
CA LEU A 164 -13.78 6.99 7.09
C LEU A 164 -15.07 6.90 6.26
N PRO A 165 -14.99 6.77 4.92
CA PRO A 165 -16.17 6.63 4.08
C PRO A 165 -16.83 5.26 4.29
N GLU A 166 -18.15 5.17 4.08
CA GLU A 166 -18.91 3.91 4.16
C GLU A 166 -18.55 2.96 3.01
N PHE A 167 -18.21 3.51 1.84
CA PHE A 167 -17.79 2.74 0.67
C PHE A 167 -16.63 3.44 -0.05
N VAL A 168 -15.74 2.65 -0.63
CA VAL A 168 -14.73 3.10 -1.60
C VAL A 168 -14.75 2.23 -2.83
N ASP A 169 -14.66 2.83 -4.01
CA ASP A 169 -14.77 2.15 -5.30
C ASP A 169 -13.71 2.60 -6.32
N THR A 170 -12.89 3.58 -5.95
CA THR A 170 -11.87 4.13 -6.84
C THR A 170 -10.64 3.23 -6.83
N PRO A 171 -10.05 2.90 -7.99
CA PRO A 171 -8.81 2.13 -8.03
C PRO A 171 -7.68 2.78 -7.22
N GLY A 172 -6.92 1.97 -6.49
CA GLY A 172 -5.84 2.44 -5.61
C GLY A 172 -5.41 1.39 -4.60
N ASN A 173 -4.27 1.65 -3.97
CA ASN A 173 -3.81 0.88 -2.82
C ASN A 173 -4.33 1.54 -1.55
N TYR A 174 -5.06 0.78 -0.73
CA TYR A 174 -5.67 1.26 0.49
C TYR A 174 -4.96 0.72 1.72
N VAL A 175 -4.78 1.59 2.73
CA VAL A 175 -4.22 1.23 4.03
C VAL A 175 -5.12 1.81 5.11
N VAL A 176 -5.52 0.97 6.07
CA VAL A 176 -6.30 1.40 7.23
C VAL A 176 -5.43 1.35 8.47
N LEU A 177 -5.34 2.49 9.15
CA LEU A 177 -4.57 2.64 10.38
C LEU A 177 -5.50 2.97 11.56
N THR A 178 -5.15 2.47 12.74
CA THR A 178 -5.68 2.89 14.03
C THR A 178 -4.56 3.43 14.90
N TRP A 179 -4.86 4.28 15.87
CA TRP A 179 -3.86 4.74 16.83
C TRP A 179 -4.49 5.15 18.16
N ASP A 180 -3.68 5.05 19.21
CA ASP A 180 -3.95 5.58 20.53
C ASP A 180 -2.87 6.62 20.92
N ASN A 181 -2.72 6.89 22.22
CA ASN A 181 -1.73 7.84 22.70
C ASN A 181 -0.30 7.28 22.70
N GLU A 182 -0.12 5.99 22.49
CA GLU A 182 1.16 5.28 22.66
C GLU A 182 1.64 4.61 21.36
N SER A 183 0.73 4.27 20.45
CA SER A 183 1.01 3.46 19.27
C SER A 183 0.13 3.81 18.06
N GLU A 184 0.67 3.53 16.88
CA GLU A 184 -0.04 3.50 15.60
C GLU A 184 0.08 2.08 15.04
N GLU A 185 -1.04 1.50 14.62
CA GLU A 185 -1.14 0.12 14.13
C GLU A 185 -1.84 0.09 12.78
N GLN A 186 -1.32 -0.72 11.86
CA GLN A 186 -1.96 -1.02 10.59
C GLN A 186 -2.95 -2.17 10.79
N LEU A 187 -4.23 -1.92 10.51
CA LEU A 187 -5.28 -2.92 10.65
C LEU A 187 -5.39 -3.82 9.43
N LEU A 188 -5.40 -3.21 8.24
CA LEU A 188 -5.44 -3.94 6.97
C LEU A 188 -4.95 -3.07 5.81
N THR A 189 -4.60 -3.77 4.74
CA THR A 189 -4.38 -3.24 3.41
C THR A 189 -5.27 -3.98 2.42
N PHE A 190 -5.69 -3.29 1.36
CA PHE A 190 -6.39 -3.92 0.25
C PHE A 190 -6.16 -3.10 -1.02
N GLN A 191 -6.41 -3.71 -2.17
CA GLN A 191 -6.26 -3.04 -3.45
C GLN A 191 -7.57 -3.08 -4.24
N ILE A 192 -7.99 -1.92 -4.73
CA ILE A 192 -9.04 -1.84 -5.75
C ILE A 192 -8.35 -1.65 -7.09
N VAL A 193 -8.64 -2.53 -8.05
CA VAL A 193 -8.14 -2.43 -9.42
C VAL A 193 -9.30 -2.22 -10.40
N SER A 194 -9.02 -1.52 -11.50
CA SER A 194 -9.96 -1.47 -12.63
C SER A 194 -10.17 -2.86 -13.21
N LYS A 195 -11.32 -3.09 -13.85
CA LYS A 195 -11.61 -4.35 -14.57
C LYS A 195 -10.60 -4.66 -15.68
N VAL A 196 -10.01 -3.62 -16.26
CA VAL A 196 -8.84 -3.72 -17.15
C VAL A 196 -7.70 -3.03 -16.43
N THR A 197 -6.57 -3.72 -16.21
CA THR A 197 -5.46 -3.14 -15.47
C THR A 197 -4.10 -3.65 -15.93
N GLY A 198 -3.12 -2.75 -16.02
CA GLY A 198 -1.71 -3.09 -16.20
C GLY A 198 -0.91 -3.18 -14.91
N ARG A 199 -1.55 -2.93 -13.76
CA ARG A 199 -0.88 -2.85 -12.45
C ARG A 199 -0.64 -4.21 -11.80
N LEU A 200 -1.38 -5.25 -12.21
CA LEU A 200 -1.29 -6.59 -11.62
C LEU A 200 -0.38 -7.49 -12.45
N THR A 201 0.80 -7.80 -11.92
CA THR A 201 1.71 -8.81 -12.50
C THR A 201 1.71 -10.12 -11.71
N GLN A 202 1.29 -10.05 -10.46
CA GLN A 202 1.10 -11.19 -9.58
C GLN A 202 -0.02 -10.84 -8.59
N TYR A 203 -0.85 -11.82 -8.26
CA TYR A 203 -1.74 -11.73 -7.12
C TYR A 203 -1.28 -12.71 -6.04
N ILE A 204 -0.84 -12.17 -4.90
CA ILE A 204 -0.54 -12.95 -3.70
C ILE A 204 -1.83 -13.00 -2.88
N LEU A 205 -2.31 -14.21 -2.56
CA LEU A 205 -3.57 -14.36 -1.86
C LEU A 205 -3.42 -13.94 -0.38
N PRO A 206 -4.49 -13.43 0.24
CA PRO A 206 -4.52 -13.18 1.67
C PRO A 206 -4.14 -14.41 2.50
N ASN A 207 -3.57 -14.17 3.68
CA ASN A 207 -3.18 -15.27 4.57
C ASN A 207 -4.39 -16.13 4.97
N GLY A 208 -4.25 -17.45 4.85
CA GLY A 208 -5.34 -18.40 5.10
C GLY A 208 -6.24 -18.66 3.90
N PHE A 209 -5.92 -18.11 2.73
CA PHE A 209 -6.63 -18.42 1.48
C PHE A 209 -5.79 -19.35 0.59
N ALA A 210 -6.47 -20.11 -0.26
CA ALA A 210 -5.86 -20.98 -1.26
C ALA A 210 -6.53 -20.81 -2.61
N VAL A 211 -5.74 -20.84 -3.68
CA VAL A 211 -6.26 -20.81 -5.04
C VAL A 211 -7.02 -22.11 -5.31
N LYS A 212 -8.26 -21.99 -5.80
CA LYS A 212 -9.11 -23.11 -6.18
C LYS A 212 -9.03 -23.37 -7.69
N ASP A 213 -9.17 -22.32 -8.49
CA ASP A 213 -9.16 -22.40 -9.95
C ASP A 213 -8.67 -21.09 -10.58
N VAL A 214 -7.96 -21.17 -11.71
CA VAL A 214 -7.53 -20.01 -12.48
C VAL A 214 -7.69 -20.30 -13.97
N THR A 215 -8.46 -19.48 -14.67
CA THR A 215 -8.52 -19.51 -16.14
C THR A 215 -7.88 -18.26 -16.71
N LEU A 216 -7.22 -18.40 -17.87
CA LEU A 216 -6.76 -17.31 -18.72
C LEU A 216 -7.44 -17.46 -20.08
N ASN A 217 -8.30 -16.50 -20.43
CA ASN A 217 -9.11 -16.55 -21.65
C ASN A 217 -9.91 -17.86 -21.79
N GLY A 218 -10.36 -18.41 -20.66
CA GLY A 218 -11.10 -19.68 -20.58
C GLY A 218 -10.23 -20.95 -20.59
N GLU A 219 -8.90 -20.84 -20.71
CA GLU A 219 -7.97 -21.97 -20.59
C GLU A 219 -7.49 -22.12 -19.14
N LEU A 220 -7.55 -23.34 -18.60
CA LEU A 220 -7.09 -23.63 -17.24
C LEU A 220 -5.57 -23.42 -17.12
N MET A 221 -5.17 -22.62 -16.13
CA MET A 221 -3.78 -22.31 -15.86
C MET A 221 -3.21 -23.18 -14.74
N LYS A 222 -1.91 -23.48 -14.81
CA LYS A 222 -1.18 -24.04 -13.67
C LYS A 222 -0.80 -22.90 -12.73
N ASN A 223 -1.26 -22.97 -11.49
CA ASN A 223 -1.03 -21.95 -10.47
C ASN A 223 -0.36 -22.55 -9.22
N SER A 224 0.17 -21.66 -8.38
CA SER A 224 0.62 -22.03 -7.03
C SER A 224 -0.55 -21.96 -6.06
N PHE A 225 -0.43 -22.59 -4.89
CA PHE A 225 -1.50 -22.59 -3.88
C PHE A 225 -1.79 -21.20 -3.31
N GLY A 226 -0.80 -20.32 -3.19
CA GLY A 226 -0.92 -19.02 -2.52
C GLY A 226 -0.71 -17.79 -3.41
N SER A 227 -0.47 -17.99 -4.70
CA SER A 227 -0.33 -16.87 -5.65
C SER A 227 -0.67 -17.25 -7.09
N VAL A 228 -1.08 -16.24 -7.85
CA VAL A 228 -1.35 -16.33 -9.29
C VAL A 228 -0.37 -15.42 -10.02
N ASP A 229 0.36 -16.00 -10.98
CA ASP A 229 1.19 -15.24 -11.92
C ASP A 229 0.26 -14.62 -12.98
N MET A 230 0.32 -13.30 -13.11
CA MET A 230 -0.53 -12.51 -14.00
C MET A 230 0.30 -11.76 -15.06
N THR A 231 1.52 -12.22 -15.34
CA THR A 231 2.42 -11.59 -16.33
C THR A 231 1.95 -11.72 -17.78
N LYS A 232 1.07 -12.67 -18.09
CA LYS A 232 0.48 -12.82 -19.43
C LYS A 232 -0.76 -11.96 -19.56
N GLU A 233 -0.89 -11.25 -20.68
CA GLU A 233 -2.08 -10.47 -20.97
C GLU A 233 -3.30 -11.35 -21.28
N GLY A 234 -4.48 -10.87 -20.92
CA GLY A 234 -5.75 -11.56 -21.16
C GLY A 234 -6.73 -11.44 -20.01
N TYR A 235 -7.85 -12.13 -20.13
CA TYR A 235 -8.90 -12.17 -19.12
C TYR A 235 -8.64 -13.29 -18.11
N TYR A 236 -8.43 -12.92 -16.85
CA TYR A 236 -8.29 -13.84 -15.72
C TYR A 236 -9.60 -14.01 -14.99
N GLU A 237 -9.94 -15.26 -14.68
CA GLU A 237 -10.96 -15.62 -13.70
C GLU A 237 -10.28 -16.42 -12.59
N ILE A 238 -10.12 -15.81 -11.43
CA ILE A 238 -9.43 -16.40 -10.28
C ILE A 238 -10.47 -16.73 -9.23
N VAL A 239 -10.64 -18.02 -8.94
CA VAL A 239 -11.45 -18.52 -7.83
C VAL A 239 -10.52 -18.94 -6.71
N TYR A 240 -10.73 -18.40 -5.52
CA TYR A 240 -9.92 -18.72 -4.35
C TYR A 240 -10.79 -18.87 -3.12
N ARG A 241 -10.38 -19.75 -2.21
CA ARG A 241 -11.16 -20.15 -1.05
C ARG A 241 -10.48 -19.69 0.23
N CYS A 242 -11.25 -19.16 1.17
CA CYS A 242 -10.79 -19.01 2.54
C CYS A 242 -10.81 -20.38 3.24
N ASN A 243 -9.67 -20.84 3.75
CA ASN A 243 -9.56 -22.16 4.37
C ASN A 243 -10.35 -22.25 5.69
N ALA A 244 -10.46 -21.13 6.42
CA ALA A 244 -11.17 -21.09 7.70
C ALA A 244 -12.69 -21.08 7.54
N THR A 245 -13.21 -20.36 6.53
CA THR A 245 -14.66 -20.16 6.35
C THR A 245 -15.26 -21.07 5.29
N GLY A 246 -14.44 -21.66 4.41
CA GLY A 246 -14.89 -22.44 3.26
C GLY A 246 -15.51 -21.61 2.12
N VAL A 247 -15.58 -20.29 2.27
CA VAL A 247 -16.19 -19.37 1.30
C VAL A 247 -15.28 -19.15 0.09
N ASP A 248 -15.88 -19.19 -1.11
CA ASP A 248 -15.20 -18.91 -2.37
C ASP A 248 -15.33 -17.41 -2.74
N TYR A 249 -14.22 -16.85 -3.17
CA TYR A 249 -14.05 -15.47 -3.63
C TYR A 249 -13.60 -15.46 -5.09
N TYR A 250 -13.88 -14.35 -5.78
CA TYR A 250 -13.70 -14.21 -7.22
C TYR A 250 -12.94 -12.93 -7.53
N LEU A 251 -11.90 -13.03 -8.34
CA LEU A 251 -11.24 -11.89 -8.97
C LEU A 251 -11.27 -12.08 -10.48
N ASN A 252 -12.07 -11.23 -11.15
CA ASN A 252 -12.25 -11.26 -12.59
C ASN A 252 -11.70 -9.98 -13.19
N VAL A 253 -10.57 -10.08 -13.89
CA VAL A 253 -9.81 -8.91 -14.35
C VAL A 253 -9.11 -9.20 -15.67
N THR A 254 -9.09 -8.22 -16.56
CA THR A 254 -8.28 -8.24 -17.78
C THR A 254 -6.94 -7.58 -17.49
N THR A 255 -5.85 -8.29 -17.70
CA THR A 255 -4.51 -7.70 -17.61
C THR A 255 -4.04 -7.24 -18.98
N ASP A 256 -3.58 -5.99 -19.04
CA ASP A 256 -2.99 -5.37 -20.23
C ASP A 256 -1.75 -4.59 -19.78
N HIS A 257 -0.57 -5.05 -20.18
CA HIS A 257 0.71 -4.45 -19.81
C HIS A 257 1.30 -3.62 -20.94
N THR A 258 0.58 -3.44 -22.04
CA THR A 258 1.06 -2.76 -23.23
C THR A 258 0.92 -1.25 -23.04
N PRO A 259 2.03 -0.48 -22.93
CA PRO A 259 1.93 0.96 -22.74
C PRO A 259 1.36 1.66 -23.99
N PRO A 260 0.74 2.84 -23.82
CA PRO A 260 0.26 3.64 -24.95
C PRO A 260 1.36 3.91 -25.98
N ASN A 261 1.05 3.70 -27.26
CA ASN A 261 1.98 3.96 -28.37
C ASN A 261 1.90 5.42 -28.82
N VAL A 262 2.52 6.32 -28.05
CA VAL A 262 2.56 7.76 -28.34
C VAL A 262 3.91 8.24 -28.87
N THR A 263 3.86 9.23 -29.77
CA THR A 263 5.06 9.87 -30.33
C THR A 263 5.01 11.39 -30.15
N PHE A 264 6.17 11.99 -29.94
CA PHE A 264 6.35 13.43 -29.76
C PHE A 264 7.10 14.02 -30.96
N GLU A 265 6.37 14.67 -31.87
CA GLU A 265 6.95 15.31 -33.05
C GLU A 265 7.43 16.73 -32.74
N GLY A 266 8.56 17.13 -33.33
CA GLY A 266 9.15 18.47 -33.14
C GLY A 266 10.29 18.53 -32.12
N LEU A 267 10.66 17.39 -31.54
CA LEU A 267 11.82 17.24 -30.68
C LEU A 267 13.09 16.90 -31.47
N ASP A 268 14.21 17.47 -31.06
CA ASP A 268 15.54 17.05 -31.49
C ASP A 268 16.10 15.88 -30.63
N GLU A 269 17.30 15.42 -30.97
CA GLU A 269 17.99 14.32 -30.27
C GLU A 269 18.24 14.58 -28.77
N ASN A 270 18.16 15.85 -28.32
CA ASN A 270 18.37 16.26 -26.94
C ASN A 270 17.05 16.55 -26.21
N SER A 271 15.90 16.10 -26.74
CA SER A 271 14.57 16.40 -26.22
C SER A 271 14.29 17.92 -26.12
N ARG A 272 14.75 18.68 -27.11
CA ARG A 272 14.48 20.12 -27.22
C ARG A 272 13.70 20.44 -28.49
N ALA A 273 12.80 21.41 -28.40
CA ALA A 273 12.06 21.92 -29.53
C ALA A 273 12.43 23.38 -29.82
N LYS A 274 12.56 23.72 -31.10
CA LYS A 274 12.68 25.10 -31.61
C LYS A 274 11.38 25.58 -32.25
N GLY A 275 10.26 25.03 -31.79
CA GLY A 275 8.95 25.14 -32.41
C GLY A 275 7.90 24.36 -31.61
N PRO A 276 6.68 24.26 -32.14
CA PRO A 276 5.63 23.50 -31.49
C PRO A 276 5.94 22.01 -31.41
N VAL A 277 5.52 21.38 -30.32
CA VAL A 277 5.56 19.92 -30.15
C VAL A 277 4.15 19.35 -30.32
N THR A 278 4.02 18.30 -31.13
CA THR A 278 2.74 17.60 -31.33
C THR A 278 2.81 16.21 -30.72
N VAL A 279 1.84 15.87 -29.88
CA VAL A 279 1.66 14.51 -29.36
C VAL A 279 0.74 13.76 -30.33
N ARG A 280 1.18 12.59 -30.82
CA ARG A 280 0.41 11.73 -31.72
C ARG A 280 0.26 10.33 -31.15
N GLY A 281 -0.74 9.60 -31.64
CA GLY A 281 -1.01 8.22 -31.24
C GLY A 281 -1.98 8.09 -30.07
N LEU A 282 -2.56 9.20 -29.60
CA LEU A 282 -3.62 9.18 -28.59
C LEU A 282 -4.89 8.55 -29.15
N THR A 283 -5.49 7.66 -28.37
CA THR A 283 -6.79 7.01 -28.60
C THR A 283 -7.86 7.65 -27.70
N GLU A 284 -9.15 7.45 -27.98
CA GLU A 284 -10.23 8.11 -27.22
C GLU A 284 -10.24 7.78 -25.71
N ASP A 285 -9.70 6.62 -25.34
CA ASP A 285 -9.63 6.15 -23.96
C ASP A 285 -8.36 6.59 -23.22
N ASP A 286 -7.42 7.26 -23.91
CA ASP A 286 -6.20 7.76 -23.29
C ASP A 286 -6.46 9.04 -22.49
N SER A 287 -5.80 9.13 -21.34
CA SER A 287 -5.73 10.33 -20.52
C SER A 287 -4.35 10.96 -20.65
N ILE A 288 -4.31 12.29 -20.74
CA ILE A 288 -3.05 13.05 -20.85
C ILE A 288 -2.95 14.08 -19.73
N LEU A 289 -1.86 14.01 -18.98
CA LEU A 289 -1.46 15.01 -17.99
C LEU A 289 -0.24 15.75 -18.49
N ILE A 290 -0.31 17.07 -18.55
CA ILE A 290 0.79 17.93 -19.00
C ILE A 290 1.10 18.93 -17.90
N LEU A 291 2.32 18.91 -17.39
CA LEU A 291 2.84 19.91 -16.47
C LEU A 291 3.84 20.81 -17.21
N LEU A 292 3.59 22.12 -17.18
CA LEU A 292 4.50 23.15 -17.65
C LEU A 292 5.20 23.79 -16.46
N ASN A 293 6.53 23.83 -16.50
CA ASN A 293 7.40 24.38 -15.46
C ASN A 293 7.05 23.87 -14.06
N ASP A 294 6.78 22.56 -13.97
CA ASP A 294 6.59 21.78 -12.73
C ASP A 294 5.29 22.03 -11.94
N ASP A 295 4.51 23.09 -12.25
CA ASP A 295 3.30 23.44 -11.46
C ASP A 295 2.04 23.79 -12.28
N GLN A 296 2.16 24.01 -13.60
CA GLN A 296 1.02 24.45 -14.41
C GLN A 296 0.44 23.31 -15.25
N THR A 297 -0.76 22.85 -14.92
CA THR A 297 -1.48 21.88 -15.76
C THR A 297 -1.96 22.54 -17.05
N VAL A 298 -1.56 21.99 -18.19
CA VAL A 298 -1.98 22.43 -19.52
C VAL A 298 -2.97 21.41 -20.09
N ASN A 299 -4.18 21.85 -20.41
CA ASN A 299 -5.13 21.01 -21.15
C ASN A 299 -4.75 21.02 -22.64
N LEU A 300 -4.47 19.84 -23.19
CA LEU A 300 -4.31 19.67 -24.63
C LEU A 300 -5.63 19.18 -25.20
N ASP A 301 -6.18 19.89 -26.18
CA ASP A 301 -7.15 19.28 -27.08
C ASP A 301 -6.41 18.27 -27.98
N TYR A 302 -7.04 17.15 -28.34
CA TYR A 302 -6.44 16.01 -29.08
C TYR A 302 -5.72 16.39 -30.38
N LYS A 303 -6.02 17.58 -30.93
CA LYS A 303 -5.43 18.11 -32.17
C LYS A 303 -4.51 19.33 -31.95
N SER A 304 -4.30 19.73 -30.70
CA SER A 304 -3.54 20.92 -30.35
C SER A 304 -2.05 20.64 -30.21
N GLN A 305 -1.25 21.68 -30.43
CA GLN A 305 0.20 21.64 -30.29
C GLN A 305 0.63 22.39 -29.02
N LEU A 306 1.68 21.88 -28.38
CA LEU A 306 2.36 22.59 -27.31
C LEU A 306 3.25 23.66 -27.93
N THR A 307 2.97 24.93 -27.65
CA THR A 307 3.63 26.08 -28.29
C THR A 307 4.33 26.99 -27.29
N GLU A 308 3.93 26.93 -26.02
CA GLU A 308 4.50 27.78 -24.99
C GLU A 308 5.93 27.32 -24.66
N SER A 309 6.83 28.28 -24.48
CA SER A 309 8.21 27.96 -24.14
C SER A 309 8.31 27.57 -22.67
N GLY A 310 8.97 26.46 -22.37
CA GLY A 310 9.16 25.99 -21.00
C GLY A 310 9.50 24.50 -20.93
N ARG A 311 9.69 24.02 -19.70
CA ARG A 311 9.90 22.59 -19.43
C ARG A 311 8.55 21.89 -19.36
N TYR A 312 8.40 20.82 -20.09
CA TYR A 312 7.22 19.98 -20.12
C TYR A 312 7.51 18.63 -19.49
N HIS A 313 6.59 18.18 -18.65
CA HIS A 313 6.46 16.81 -18.19
C HIS A 313 5.09 16.30 -18.65
N VAL A 314 5.10 15.41 -19.65
CA VAL A 314 3.88 14.85 -20.25
C VAL A 314 3.75 13.40 -19.86
N THR A 315 2.64 13.02 -19.25
CA THR A 315 2.28 11.64 -18.95
C THR A 315 1.01 11.28 -19.71
N VAL A 316 1.10 10.29 -20.58
CA VAL A 316 -0.05 9.69 -21.27
C VAL A 316 -0.34 8.35 -20.61
N MET A 317 -1.59 8.09 -20.25
CA MET A 317 -2.02 6.88 -19.58
C MET A 317 -3.23 6.27 -20.29
N ASP A 318 -3.19 4.96 -20.55
CA ASP A 318 -4.28 4.22 -21.19
C ASP A 318 -5.39 3.83 -20.20
N SER A 319 -6.41 3.13 -20.68
CA SER A 319 -7.53 2.62 -19.87
C SER A 319 -7.14 1.52 -18.88
N ALA A 320 -6.04 0.81 -19.13
CA ALA A 320 -5.47 -0.18 -18.22
C ALA A 320 -4.60 0.47 -17.11
N GLY A 321 -4.29 1.75 -17.24
CA GLY A 321 -3.43 2.50 -16.34
C GLY A 321 -1.93 2.35 -16.64
N ASN A 322 -1.55 1.80 -17.80
CA ASN A 322 -0.16 1.88 -18.25
C ASN A 322 0.13 3.30 -18.68
N ALA A 323 1.35 3.79 -18.40
CA ALA A 323 1.72 5.17 -18.66
C ALA A 323 3.05 5.28 -19.42
N VAL A 324 3.11 6.28 -20.30
CA VAL A 324 4.34 6.75 -20.94
C VAL A 324 4.57 8.20 -20.53
N THR A 325 5.72 8.47 -19.95
CA THR A 325 6.13 9.81 -19.53
C THR A 325 7.27 10.34 -20.40
N ARG A 326 7.19 11.62 -20.77
CA ARG A 326 8.23 12.30 -21.55
C ARG A 326 8.50 13.70 -21.03
N ASP A 327 9.77 13.97 -20.76
CA ASP A 327 10.30 15.29 -20.46
C ASP A 327 10.92 15.94 -21.69
N PHE A 328 10.61 17.21 -21.93
CA PHE A 328 11.24 18.00 -22.99
C PHE A 328 11.20 19.51 -22.72
N LEU A 329 11.99 20.27 -23.48
CA LEU A 329 12.07 21.73 -23.38
C LEU A 329 11.69 22.39 -24.70
N ILE A 330 10.64 23.23 -24.69
CA ILE A 330 10.35 24.14 -25.80
C ILE A 330 11.15 25.42 -25.58
N MET A 331 12.14 25.67 -26.43
CA MET A 331 12.94 26.89 -26.37
C MET A 331 12.17 28.07 -26.95
N ILE A 332 12.45 29.28 -26.46
CA ILE A 332 11.93 30.50 -27.08
C ILE A 332 12.39 30.53 -28.54
N TYR A 333 11.43 30.53 -29.47
CA TYR A 333 11.69 30.64 -30.89
C TYR A 333 10.97 31.88 -31.44
N LEU A 334 11.73 32.76 -32.08
CA LEU A 334 11.16 33.90 -32.81
C LEU A 334 10.76 33.41 -34.20
N ASN A 335 9.48 33.51 -34.54
CA ASN A 335 9.02 33.24 -35.89
C ASN A 335 9.71 34.21 -36.86
N VAL A 336 10.14 33.74 -38.04
CA VAL A 336 10.83 34.54 -39.06
C VAL A 336 10.03 35.81 -39.40
N LYS A 337 8.70 35.73 -39.43
CA LYS A 337 7.82 36.90 -39.60
C LYS A 337 7.99 37.94 -38.49
N GLY A 338 8.15 37.50 -37.25
CA GLY A 338 8.41 38.36 -36.10
C GLY A 338 9.78 39.02 -36.17
N VAL A 339 10.81 38.28 -36.59
CA VAL A 339 12.16 38.84 -36.80
C VAL A 339 12.15 39.90 -37.91
N VAL A 340 11.49 39.61 -39.04
CA VAL A 340 11.33 40.58 -40.14
C VAL A 340 10.59 41.82 -39.66
N PHE A 341 9.50 41.67 -38.92
CA PHE A 341 8.74 42.79 -38.38
C PHE A 341 9.59 43.66 -37.42
N LEU A 342 10.33 43.02 -36.49
CA LEU A 342 11.28 43.71 -35.61
C LEU A 342 12.36 44.47 -36.40
N SER A 343 12.89 43.85 -37.47
CA SER A 343 13.91 44.48 -38.31
C SER A 343 13.37 45.74 -39.02
N ILE A 344 12.12 45.73 -39.49
CA ILE A 344 11.46 46.89 -40.12
C ILE A 344 11.31 48.04 -39.12
N ILE A 345 10.91 47.74 -37.87
CA ILE A 345 10.81 48.75 -36.80
C ILE A 345 12.16 49.42 -36.54
N VAL A 346 13.24 48.63 -36.44
CA VAL A 346 14.59 49.16 -36.21
C VAL A 346 15.02 50.09 -37.36
N VAL A 347 14.75 49.73 -38.61
CA VAL A 347 15.07 50.56 -39.78
C VAL A 347 14.29 51.89 -39.76
N ILE A 348 13.01 51.87 -39.38
CA ILE A 348 12.19 53.08 -39.27
C ILE A 348 12.73 54.02 -38.18
N ILE A 349 13.09 53.49 -37.01
CA ILE A 349 13.65 54.27 -35.91
C ILE A 349 14.96 54.95 -36.35
N ILE A 350 15.85 54.22 -37.00
CA ILE A 350 17.10 54.77 -37.54
C ILE A 350 16.80 55.88 -38.56
N GLY A 351 15.85 55.66 -39.47
CA GLY A 351 15.42 56.66 -40.44
C GLY A 351 14.91 57.95 -39.80
N VAL A 352 14.07 57.85 -38.77
CA VAL A 352 13.56 58.99 -38.01
C VAL A 352 14.68 59.72 -37.28
N LEU A 353 15.61 59.00 -36.63
CA LEU A 353 16.75 59.61 -35.94
C LEU A 353 17.65 60.38 -36.90
N VAL A 354 17.93 59.83 -38.08
CA VAL A 354 18.70 60.51 -39.12
C VAL A 354 17.98 61.77 -39.61
N ALA A 355 16.68 61.69 -39.86
CA ALA A 355 15.87 62.84 -40.30
C ALA A 355 15.83 63.96 -39.24
N LEU A 356 15.68 63.60 -37.96
CA LEU A 356 15.74 64.54 -36.84
C LEU A 356 17.12 65.17 -36.71
N TYR A 357 18.20 64.39 -36.86
CA TYR A 357 19.57 64.89 -36.82
C TYR A 357 19.83 65.94 -37.92
N ILE A 358 19.42 65.65 -39.16
CA ILE A 358 19.56 66.57 -40.30
C ILE A 358 18.72 67.83 -40.07
N SER A 359 17.48 67.68 -39.62
CA SER A 359 16.59 68.82 -39.33
C SER A 359 17.15 69.73 -38.23
N ARG A 360 17.71 69.15 -37.17
CA ARG A 360 18.33 69.91 -36.07
C ARG A 360 19.57 70.70 -36.53
N LYS A 361 20.36 70.15 -37.45
CA LYS A 361 21.51 70.87 -38.04
C LYS A 361 21.08 72.03 -38.94
N ARG A 362 20.00 71.87 -39.71
CA ARG A 362 19.48 72.96 -40.57
C ARG A 362 18.85 74.11 -39.78
N LEU A 363 18.27 73.83 -38.60
CA LEU A 363 17.66 74.87 -37.74
C LEU A 363 18.68 75.69 -36.93
N ARG A 364 19.96 75.34 -36.92
CA ARG A 364 21.02 76.06 -36.18
C ARG A 364 21.76 77.10 -37.03
N VAL A 365 21.30 77.36 -38.26
CA VAL A 365 21.83 78.38 -39.16
C VAL A 365 20.80 79.50 -39.30
N ARG A 366 20.80 80.43 -38.35
CA ARG A 366 20.41 81.82 -38.56
C ARG A 366 21.00 82.71 -37.48
#